data_AF-A0A7G8IXS2-F1
#
_entry.id   AF-A0A7G8IXS2-F1
#
_cell.length_a   1.000
_cell.length_b   1.000
_cell.length_c   1.000
_cell.angle_alpha   90.00
_cell.angle_beta   90.00
_cell.angle_gamma   90.00
#
_symmetry.space_group_name_H-M   'P 1'
#
loop_
_entity.id
_entity.type
_entity.pdbx_description
1 polymer ?
#
loop_
_entity_poly.entity_id
_entity_poly.type
_entity_poly.pdbx_seq_one_letter_code
_entity_poly.pdbx_strand_id
1 'polypeptide(L)' 'MNQARLQRLSEEYFLITHPDGTWEIIHGDRISTLQRS' A
#
# COMPACT_ATOMS: atom_id res chain seq x y z
N MET A 1 5.53 12.46 -12.23
CA MET A 1 5.04 11.07 -12.03
C MET A 1 4.56 10.97 -10.60
N ASN A 2 3.26 10.95 -10.35
CA ASN A 2 2.74 10.71 -9.00
C ASN A 2 2.83 9.20 -8.74
N GLN A 3 3.61 8.80 -7.73
CA GLN A 3 3.70 7.41 -7.28
C GLN A 3 2.64 7.15 -6.21
N ALA A 4 2.23 5.90 -6.07
CA ALA A 4 1.34 5.50 -4.98
C ALA A 4 1.99 5.80 -3.62
N ARG A 5 1.20 6.27 -2.66
CA ARG A 5 1.65 6.55 -1.30
C ARG A 5 1.27 5.40 -0.38
N LEU A 6 2.25 4.91 0.39
CA LEU A 6 2.03 3.88 1.41
C LEU A 6 2.03 4.53 2.80
N GLN A 7 1.04 4.20 3.62
CA GLN A 7 0.94 4.64 5.02
C GLN A 7 0.63 3.45 5.92
N ARG A 8 1.42 3.26 6.99
CA ARG A 8 1.16 2.22 7.99
C ARG A 8 0.00 2.65 8.90
N LEU A 9 -1.00 1.80 9.06
CA LEU A 9 -2.14 2.05 9.96
C LEU A 9 -1.98 1.32 11.30
N SER A 10 -1.47 0.08 11.26
CA SER A 10 -1.22 -0.73 12.45
C SER A 10 -0.01 -1.64 12.23
N GLU A 11 0.23 -2.58 13.14
CA GLU A 11 1.33 -3.53 13.00
C GLU A 11 1.23 -4.34 11.70
N GLU A 12 0.00 -4.73 11.34
CA GLU A 12 -0.33 -5.67 10.27
C GLU A 12 -0.94 -5.01 9.03
N TYR A 13 -1.40 -3.75 9.10
CA TYR A 13 -2.17 -3.13 8.01
C TYR A 13 -1.56 -1.84 7.46
N PHE A 14 -1.71 -1.66 6.15
CA PHE A 14 -1.22 -0.51 5.39
C PHE A 14 -2.31 0.03 4.46
N LEU A 15 -2.36 1.35 4.34
CA LEU A 15 -3.14 2.06 3.35
C LEU A 15 -2.27 2.39 2.14
N ILE A 16 -2.74 2.03 0.95
CA ILE A 16 -2.18 2.49 -0.32
C ILE A 16 -3.13 3.55 -0.88
N THR A 17 -2.60 4.71 -1.25
CA THR A 17 -3.32 5.73 -2.01
C THR A 17 -2.72 5.83 -3.41
N HIS A 18 -3.53 5.54 -4.41
CA HIS A 18 -3.12 5.53 -5.81
C HIS A 18 -3.19 6.94 -6.43
N PRO A 19 -2.43 7.21 -7.50
CA PRO A 19 -2.41 8.52 -8.15
C PRO A 19 -3.77 8.97 -8.73
N ASP A 20 -4.67 8.02 -8.99
CA ASP A 20 -6.03 8.27 -9.47
C ASP A 20 -7.02 8.63 -8.33
N GLY A 21 -6.55 8.67 -7.08
CA GLY A 21 -7.34 8.98 -5.90
C GLY A 21 -8.04 7.78 -5.26
N THR A 22 -7.93 6.59 -5.86
CA THR A 22 -8.42 5.36 -5.23
C THR A 22 -7.51 4.93 -4.08
N TRP A 23 -8.05 4.13 -3.17
CA TRP A 23 -7.31 3.65 -2.02
C TRP A 23 -7.70 2.22 -1.67
N GLU A 24 -6.75 1.49 -1.07
CA GLU A 24 -6.96 0.15 -0.57
C GLU A 24 -6.21 -0.08 0.75
N ILE A 25 -6.77 -0.93 1.60
CA ILE A 25 -6.10 -1.40 2.83
C ILE A 25 -5.62 -2.82 2.58
N ILE A 26 -4.33 -3.06 2.81
CA ILE A 26 -3.70 -4.36 2.63
C ILE A 26 -3.08 -4.85 3.93
N HIS A 27 -3.07 -6.18 4.10
CA HIS A 27 -2.27 -6.84 5.13
C HIS A 27 -0.78 -6.82 4.75
N GLY A 28 0.11 -6.76 5.75
CA GLY A 28 1.56 -6.69 5.58
C GLY A 28 2.13 -7.83 4.73
N ASP A 29 1.51 -9.00 4.76
CA ASP A 29 1.92 -10.14 3.93
C ASP A 29 1.83 -9.84 2.43
N ARG A 30 0.90 -8.97 2.01
CA ARG A 30 0.77 -8.54 0.60
C ARG A 30 1.85 -7.55 0.16
N ILE A 31 2.51 -6.86 1.09
CA ILE A 31 3.64 -5.96 0.74
C ILE A 31 4.84 -6.78 0.28
N SER A 32 5.11 -7.91 0.92
CA SER A 32 6.23 -8.78 0.57
C SER A 32 6.13 -9.33 -0.87
N THR A 33 4.90 -9.42 -1.40
CA THR A 33 4.62 -9.79 -2.79
C THR A 33 4.82 -8.64 -3.76
N LEU A 34 4.53 -7.39 -3.36
CA LEU A 34 4.71 -6.19 -4.18
C LEU A 34 6.17 -5.75 -4.34
N GLN A 35 7.05 -6.06 -3.37
CA GLN A 35 8.48 -5.71 -3.45
C GLN A 35 9.33 -6.68 -4.28
N ARG A 36 8.79 -7.82 -4.71
CA ARG A 36 9.54 -8.86 -5.46
C ARG A 36 9.28 -8.88 -6.97
N SER A 37 8.41 -8.03 -7.48
CA SER A 37 8.03 -7.96 -8.91
C SER A 37 8.52 -6.69 -9.57
#